data_AF-A0A3D2R8V9-F1
#
_entry.id   AF-A0A3D2R8V9-F1
#
_cell.length_a   1.000
_cell.length_b   1.000
_cell.length_c   1.000
_cell.angle_alpha   90.00
_cell.angle_beta   90.00
_cell.angle_gamma   90.00
#
_symmetry.space_group_name_H-M   'P 1'
#
loop_
_entity.id
_entity.type
_entity.pdbx_description
1 polymer ?
#
loop_
_entity_poly.entity_id
_entity_poly.type
_entity_poly.pdbx_seq_one_letter_code
_entity_poly.pdbx_strand_id
1 'polypeptide(L)'
;ELFGQLLRETQRITSEGDYEAAKALVEDYGVKVDQTLHAEVLERNSKFTSAPYSGFVNPVLVPELNEQKEIIGFQIVQPESFEAQMLEYSQTYGNL
;
A
#
# COMPACT_ATOMS: atom_id res chain seq x y z
N GLU A 1 6.92 27.93 -1.78
CA GLU A 1 5.77 28.85 -1.87
C GLU A 1 4.53 28.18 -2.44
N LEU A 2 4.56 27.67 -3.68
CA LEU A 2 3.41 27.02 -4.35
C LEU A 2 2.77 25.86 -3.55
N PHE A 3 3.56 24.92 -3.00
CA PHE A 3 3.01 23.83 -2.19
C PHE A 3 2.23 24.31 -0.96
N GLY A 4 2.68 25.41 -0.32
CA GLY A 4 1.98 25.99 0.82
C GLY A 4 0.66 26.67 0.42
N GLN A 5 0.61 27.26 -0.78
CA GLN A 5 -0.61 27.84 -1.33
C GLN A 5 -1.64 26.74 -1.65
N LEU A 6 -1.21 25.67 -2.31
CA LEU A 6 -2.09 24.53 -2.61
C LEU A 6 -2.58 23.86 -1.32
N LEU A 7 -1.70 23.64 -0.33
CA LEU A 7 -2.10 23.08 0.96
C LEU A 7 -3.16 23.94 1.66
N ARG A 8 -2.96 25.27 1.68
CA ARG A 8 -3.95 26.20 2.25
C ARG A 8 -5.30 26.10 1.53
N GLU A 9 -5.30 26.03 0.20
CA GLU A 9 -6.54 25.93 -0.58
C GLU A 9 -7.23 24.57 -0.38
N THR A 10 -6.48 23.46 -0.42
CA THR A 10 -7.01 22.13 -0.12
C THR A 10 -7.61 22.05 1.29
N GLN A 11 -6.98 22.69 2.28
CA GLN A 11 -7.51 22.77 3.64
C GLN A 11 -8.80 23.59 3.71
N ARG A 12 -8.87 24.75 3.04
CA ARG A 12 -10.09 25.56 2.95
C ARG A 12 -11.24 24.75 2.36
N ILE A 13 -11.01 24.14 1.20
CA ILE A 13 -11.99 23.30 0.49
C ILE A 13 -12.56 22.23 1.42
N THR A 14 -11.70 21.53 2.16
CA THR A 14 -12.10 20.46 3.09
C THR A 14 -12.85 21.00 4.31
N SER A 15 -12.35 22.08 4.92
CA SER A 15 -12.94 22.67 6.13
C SER A 15 -14.28 23.34 5.89
N GLU A 16 -14.50 23.90 4.70
CA GLU A 16 -15.74 24.58 4.31
C GLU A 16 -16.72 23.66 3.57
N GLY A 17 -16.32 22.43 3.22
CA GLY A 17 -17.17 21.47 2.51
C GLY A 17 -17.45 21.86 1.06
N ASP A 18 -16.51 22.53 0.40
CA ASP A 18 -16.67 23.09 -0.95
C ASP A 18 -16.50 22.01 -2.04
N TYR A 19 -17.58 21.26 -2.30
CA TYR A 19 -17.59 20.14 -3.24
C TYR A 19 -17.20 20.55 -4.67
N GLU A 20 -17.70 21.68 -5.17
CA GLU A 20 -17.45 22.09 -6.55
C GLU A 20 -15.98 22.46 -6.76
N ALA A 21 -15.36 23.15 -5.79
CA ALA A 21 -13.93 23.43 -5.84
C ALA A 21 -13.09 22.14 -5.74
N ALA A 22 -13.48 21.18 -4.89
CA ALA A 22 -12.82 19.88 -4.79
C ALA A 22 -12.88 19.12 -6.12
N LYS A 23 -14.08 19.07 -6.74
CA LYS A 23 -14.31 18.44 -8.03
C LYS A 23 -13.47 19.09 -9.12
N ALA A 24 -13.48 20.41 -9.24
CA ALA A 24 -12.69 21.13 -10.23
C ALA A 24 -11.19 20.83 -10.09
N LEU A 25 -10.65 20.84 -8.87
CA LEU A 25 -9.23 20.53 -8.62
C LEU A 25 -8.86 19.11 -9.09
N VAL A 26 -9.71 18.12 -8.81
CA VAL A 26 -9.48 16.72 -9.22
C VAL A 26 -9.65 16.52 -10.72
N GLU A 27 -10.74 17.03 -11.31
CA GLU A 27 -11.05 16.84 -12.74
C GLU A 27 -10.05 17.57 -13.64
N ASP A 28 -9.53 18.73 -13.21
CA ASP A 28 -8.61 19.49 -14.04
C ASP A 28 -7.15 19.03 -13.95
N TYR A 29 -6.71 18.54 -12.79
CA TYR A 29 -5.30 18.25 -12.53
C TYR A 29 -5.00 16.82 -12.06
N GLY A 30 -6.00 16.08 -11.55
CA GLY A 30 -5.81 14.76 -10.95
C GLY A 30 -6.08 13.57 -11.87
N VAL A 31 -6.77 13.77 -12.99
CA VAL A 31 -7.28 12.66 -13.84
C VAL A 31 -6.74 12.63 -15.27
N LYS A 32 -6.28 13.78 -15.80
CA LYS A 32 -5.85 13.90 -17.20
C LYS A 32 -4.41 13.38 -17.37
N VAL A 33 -4.22 12.34 -18.18
CA VAL A 33 -2.91 11.75 -18.50
C VAL A 33 -2.56 12.02 -19.97
N ASP A 34 -1.40 12.64 -20.21
CA ASP A 34 -0.83 12.77 -21.55
C ASP A 34 -0.39 11.39 -22.08
N GLN A 35 -1.06 10.93 -23.13
CA GLN A 35 -0.84 9.60 -23.68
C GLN A 35 0.52 9.43 -24.37
N THR A 36 1.08 10.50 -24.93
CA THR A 36 2.40 10.46 -25.58
C THR A 36 3.48 10.29 -24.53
N LEU A 37 3.42 11.10 -23.47
CA LEU A 37 4.35 11.00 -22.34
C LEU A 37 4.19 9.67 -21.60
N HIS A 38 2.95 9.20 -21.41
CA HIS A 38 2.68 7.92 -20.77
C HIS A 38 3.33 6.75 -21.52
N ALA A 39 3.18 6.70 -22.85
CA ALA A 39 3.81 5.68 -23.68
C ALA A 39 5.36 5.74 -23.60
N GLU A 40 5.94 6.93 -23.61
CA GLU A 40 7.39 7.12 -23.45
C GLU A 40 7.88 6.58 -22.11
N VAL A 41 7.16 6.86 -21.01
CA VAL A 41 7.50 6.36 -19.68
C VAL A 41 7.43 4.83 -19.63
N LEU A 42 6.41 4.22 -20.22
CA LEU A 42 6.30 2.75 -20.28
C LEU A 42 7.46 2.13 -21.08
N GLU A 43 7.81 2.69 -22.23
CA GLU A 43 8.93 2.21 -23.04
C GLU A 43 10.25 2.31 -22.27
N ARG A 44 10.52 3.44 -21.62
CA ARG A 44 11.72 3.63 -20.80
C ARG A 44 11.75 2.68 -19.62
N ASN A 45 10.60 2.48 -18.96
CA ASN A 45 10.50 1.62 -17.79
C ASN A 45 10.61 0.13 -18.13
N SER A 46 10.27 -0.28 -19.36
CA SER A 46 10.40 -1.69 -19.82
C SER A 46 11.81 -2.26 -19.72
N LYS A 47 12.82 -1.39 -19.64
CA LYS A 47 14.24 -1.76 -19.44
C LYS A 47 14.51 -2.27 -18.01
N PHE A 48 13.61 -2.04 -17.06
CA PHE A 48 13.71 -2.49 -15.68
C PHE A 48 12.75 -3.65 -15.46
N THR A 49 13.24 -4.73 -14.83
CA THR A 49 12.45 -5.94 -14.55
C THR A 49 11.67 -5.85 -13.23
N SER A 50 11.82 -4.76 -12.49
CA SER A 50 11.11 -4.55 -11.22
C SER A 50 9.63 -4.32 -11.47
N ALA A 51 8.79 -5.04 -10.73
CA ALA A 51 7.36 -4.79 -10.74
C ALA A 51 7.07 -3.36 -10.22
N PRO A 52 6.10 -2.64 -10.81
CA PRO A 52 5.71 -1.31 -10.34
C PRO A 52 5.01 -1.31 -8.99
N TYR A 53 4.51 -2.47 -8.56
CA TYR A 53 3.85 -2.69 -7.27
C TYR A 53 4.67 -3.67 -6.44
N SER A 54 4.76 -3.38 -5.15
CA SER A 54 5.42 -4.24 -4.16
C SER A 54 4.40 -4.78 -3.17
N GLY A 55 4.63 -6.00 -2.71
CA GLY A 55 3.88 -6.65 -1.64
C GLY A 55 4.83 -7.26 -0.63
N PHE A 56 4.32 -7.49 0.58
CA PHE A 56 5.09 -8.10 1.66
C PHE A 56 4.31 -9.27 2.24
N VAL A 57 5.04 -10.28 2.69
CA VAL A 57 4.52 -11.35 3.53
C VAL A 57 4.76 -11.00 4.98
N ASN A 58 3.85 -11.42 5.86
CA ASN A 58 4.06 -11.21 7.30
C ASN A 58 4.98 -12.29 7.87
N PRO A 59 5.73 -12.01 8.94
CA PRO A 59 6.35 -13.07 9.72
C PRO A 59 5.31 -13.86 10.52
N VAL A 60 5.67 -15.09 10.90
CA VAL A 60 4.94 -15.94 11.84
C VAL A 60 5.58 -15.82 13.22
N LEU A 61 4.77 -15.51 14.23
CA LEU A 61 5.18 -15.49 15.63
C LEU A 61 4.92 -16.86 16.26
N VAL A 62 5.98 -17.54 16.66
CA VAL A 62 5.89 -18.87 17.29
C VAL A 62 6.24 -18.74 18.77
N PRO A 63 5.32 -19.02 19.71
CA PRO A 63 5.62 -18.95 21.14
C PRO A 63 6.59 -20.06 21.55
N GLU A 64 7.61 -19.70 22.32
CA GLU A 64 8.50 -20.64 22.99
C GLU A 64 7.94 -20.96 24.38
N LEU A 65 7.80 -22.24 24.70
CA LEU A 65 7.19 -22.71 25.94
C LEU A 65 8.19 -23.45 26.83
N ASN A 66 8.12 -23.24 28.15
CA ASN A 66 8.86 -24.07 29.12
C ASN A 66 8.16 -25.42 29.37
N GLU A 67 8.73 -26.27 30.24
CA GLU A 67 8.17 -27.58 30.59
C GLU A 67 6.77 -27.48 31.21
N GLN A 68 6.45 -26.35 31.85
CA GLN A 68 5.15 -26.04 32.45
C GLN A 68 4.15 -25.45 31.44
N LYS A 69 4.52 -25.36 30.15
CA LYS A 69 3.74 -24.74 29.06
C LYS A 69 3.51 -23.23 29.21
N GLU A 70 4.35 -22.56 29.98
CA GLU A 70 4.34 -21.11 30.11
C GLU A 70 5.17 -20.49 28.99
N ILE A 71 4.71 -19.34 28.46
CA ILE A 71 5.44 -18.61 27.43
C ILE A 71 6.69 -17.99 28.05
N ILE A 72 7.85 -18.34 27.48
CA ILE A 72 9.16 -17.80 27.88
C ILE A 72 9.76 -16.89 26.80
N GLY A 73 9.19 -16.89 25.59
CA GLY A 73 9.69 -16.10 24.48
C GLY A 73 8.88 -16.28 23.20
N PHE A 74 9.35 -15.66 22.12
CA PHE A 74 8.79 -15.80 20.79
C PHE A 74 9.90 -15.88 19.74
N GLN A 75 9.75 -16.81 18.82
CA GLN A 75 10.53 -16.88 17.60
C GLN A 75 9.79 -16.16 16.47
N ILE A 76 10.51 -15.34 15.69
CA ILE A 76 10.00 -14.66 14.50
C ILE A 76 10.49 -15.44 13.28
N VAL A 77 9.57 -16.10 12.57
CA VAL A 77 9.88 -16.93 11.41
C VAL A 77 9.34 -16.27 10.15
N GLN A 78 10.16 -16.22 9.09
CA GLN A 78 9.69 -15.73 7.79
C GLN A 78 9.04 -16.87 7.02
N PRO A 79 7.90 -16.66 6.35
CA PRO A 79 7.28 -17.66 5.52
C PRO A 79 8.15 -17.96 4.30
N GLU A 80 8.04 -19.18 3.78
CA GLU A 80 8.82 -19.64 2.63
C GLU A 80 8.45 -18.90 1.34
N SER A 81 7.16 -18.65 1.13
CA SER A 81 6.66 -17.89 -0.01
C SER A 81 5.34 -17.20 0.31
N PHE A 82 4.92 -16.32 -0.59
CA PHE A 82 3.60 -15.70 -0.55
C PHE A 82 2.49 -16.75 -0.61
N GLU A 83 2.59 -17.72 -1.52
CA GLU A 83 1.61 -18.79 -1.69
C GLU A 83 1.46 -19.64 -0.43
N ALA A 84 2.59 -20.03 0.19
CA ALA A 84 2.57 -20.79 1.43
C ALA A 84 1.83 -20.03 2.54
N GLN A 85 2.12 -18.73 2.70
CA GLN A 85 1.44 -17.89 3.68
C GLN A 85 -0.07 -17.75 3.38
N MET A 86 -0.44 -17.51 2.13
CA MET A 86 -1.86 -17.35 1.77
C MET A 86 -2.65 -18.65 1.98
N LEU A 87 -2.05 -19.80 1.68
CA LEU A 87 -2.65 -21.11 1.95
C LEU A 87 -2.82 -21.36 3.45
N GLU A 88 -1.79 -21.08 4.25
CA GLU A 88 -1.85 -21.19 5.71
C GLU A 88 -2.95 -20.29 6.29
N TYR A 89 -3.04 -19.03 5.83
CA TYR A 89 -4.07 -18.10 6.29
C TYR A 89 -5.47 -18.58 5.96
N SER A 90 -5.67 -19.08 4.74
CA SER A 90 -6.97 -19.61 4.32
C SER A 90 -7.38 -20.82 5.16
N GLN A 91 -6.43 -21.71 5.46
CA GLN A 91 -6.69 -22.92 6.24
C GLN A 91 -6.93 -22.63 7.73
N THR A 92 -6.14 -21.74 8.32
CA THR A 92 -6.11 -21.51 9.78
C THR A 92 -7.05 -20.39 10.23
N TYR A 93 -7.16 -19.33 9.43
CA TYR A 93 -7.92 -18.11 9.77
C TYR A 93 -9.11 -17.83 8.84
N GLY A 94 -9.35 -18.67 7.83
CA GLY A 94 -10.51 -18.57 6.93
C GLY A 94 -11.80 -19.07 7.58
N ASN A 95 -12.36 -18.29 8.51
CA ASN A 95 -13.52 -18.67 9.31
C ASN A 95 -14.81 -17.89 8.99
N LEU A 96 -14.85 -17.20 7.84
CA LEU A 96 -16.00 -16.44 7.33
C LEU A 96 -16.64 -17.13 6.12
#